data_AF-A0A7R9BR89-F1
#
_entry.id   AF-A0A7R9BR89-F1
#
_cell.length_a   1.000
_cell.length_b   1.000
_cell.length_c   1.000
_cell.angle_alpha   90.00
_cell.angle_beta   90.00
_cell.angle_gamma   90.00
#
_symmetry.space_group_name_H-M   'P 1'
#
loop_
_entity.id
_entity.type
_entity.pdbx_description
1 polymer ?
#
loop_
_entity_poly.entity_id
_entity_poly.type
_entity_poly.pdbx_seq_one_letter_code
_entity_poly.pdbx_strand_id
1 'polypeptide(L)'
;MNEPEIGTSSSLDTRNVAKSVNQSINWFSGCDKMEILNGVNGKTLSEAGGGKQSISRLCKSSIFAQWIALSIAATGVKKQENLYADAKAAATDYQEAKKAANSSLETGGFSSWVSKPLEIDSFALS
;
A
#
# COMPACT_ATOMS: atom_id res chain seq x y z
N MET A 1 -8.47 19.94 -5.28
CA MET A 1 -9.05 18.58 -5.45
C MET A 1 -8.70 18.13 -6.86
N ASN A 2 -8.29 16.87 -7.05
CA ASN A 2 -7.93 16.39 -8.38
C ASN A 2 -9.20 16.03 -9.17
N GLU A 3 -9.28 16.45 -10.43
CA GLU A 3 -10.39 16.17 -11.35
C GLU A 3 -9.84 15.43 -12.58
N PRO A 4 -9.64 14.11 -12.49
CA PRO A 4 -9.11 13.33 -13.60
C PRO A 4 -10.16 13.16 -14.71
N GLU A 5 -9.71 12.96 -15.95
CA GLU A 5 -10.59 12.60 -17.05
C GLU A 5 -11.26 11.24 -16.78
N ILE A 6 -12.60 11.20 -16.96
CA ILE A 6 -13.39 9.97 -16.80
C ILE A 6 -13.84 9.53 -18.20
N GLY A 7 -13.16 8.51 -18.72
CA GLY A 7 -13.45 7.90 -20.03
C GLY A 7 -14.08 6.51 -19.90
N THR A 8 -14.66 6.04 -21.00
CA THR A 8 -15.14 4.65 -21.14
C THR A 8 -14.40 3.96 -22.28
N SER A 9 -14.17 2.65 -22.14
CA SER A 9 -13.62 1.84 -23.23
C SER A 9 -14.68 1.60 -24.30
N SER A 10 -14.28 1.56 -25.57
CA SER A 10 -15.16 1.20 -26.68
C SER A 10 -15.61 -0.27 -26.63
N SER A 11 -14.86 -1.12 -25.94
CA SER A 11 -15.21 -2.53 -25.69
C SER A 11 -15.45 -2.74 -24.20
N LEU A 12 -16.69 -3.08 -23.84
CA LEU A 12 -17.09 -3.36 -22.47
C LEU A 12 -16.91 -4.86 -22.17
N ASP A 13 -16.29 -5.16 -21.04
CA ASP A 13 -16.26 -6.52 -20.52
C ASP A 13 -17.67 -6.96 -20.09
N THR A 14 -18.05 -8.17 -20.47
CA THR A 14 -19.30 -8.76 -20.01
C THR A 14 -19.16 -9.24 -18.56
N ARG A 15 -20.21 -9.06 -17.76
CA ARG A 15 -20.24 -9.55 -16.37
C ARG A 15 -19.94 -11.05 -16.30
N ASN A 16 -18.87 -11.41 -15.59
CA ASN A 16 -18.57 -12.80 -15.25
C ASN A 16 -19.21 -13.16 -13.89
N VAL A 17 -19.91 -14.30 -13.82
CA VAL A 17 -20.58 -14.81 -12.61
C VAL A 17 -19.79 -15.91 -11.90
N ALA A 18 -18.64 -16.32 -12.45
CA ALA A 18 -17.75 -17.28 -11.83
C ALA A 18 -17.17 -16.74 -10.52
N LYS A 19 -16.79 -17.65 -9.61
CA LYS A 19 -16.11 -17.28 -8.37
C LYS A 19 -14.75 -16.66 -8.68
N SER A 20 -14.45 -15.53 -8.04
CA SER A 20 -13.13 -14.91 -8.11
C SER A 20 -12.05 -15.85 -7.54
N VAL A 21 -10.89 -15.86 -8.18
CA VAL A 21 -9.71 -16.57 -7.67
C VAL A 21 -9.14 -15.84 -6.45
N ASN A 22 -8.68 -16.59 -5.45
CA ASN A 22 -8.03 -16.03 -4.24
C ASN A 22 -6.55 -15.71 -4.50
N GLN A 23 -6.28 -15.02 -5.60
CA GLN A 23 -4.93 -14.64 -6.02
C GLN A 23 -4.90 -13.17 -6.42
N SER A 24 -3.79 -12.51 -6.12
CA SER A 24 -3.52 -11.15 -6.57
C SER A 24 -2.15 -11.14 -7.25
N ILE A 25 -2.09 -10.55 -8.45
CA ILE A 25 -0.87 -10.45 -9.24
C ILE A 25 -0.48 -8.97 -9.28
N ASN A 26 0.79 -8.68 -9.03
CA ASN A 26 1.32 -7.34 -9.22
C ASN A 26 2.62 -7.36 -10.03
N TRP A 27 2.91 -6.22 -10.69
CA TRP A 27 4.12 -5.95 -11.49
C TRP A 27 4.33 -4.44 -11.58
N PHE A 28 5.57 -4.01 -11.79
CA PHE A 28 5.93 -2.63 -12.07
C PHE A 28 7.03 -2.57 -13.14
N SER A 29 7.11 -1.47 -13.87
CA SER A 29 8.11 -1.28 -14.92
C SER A 29 9.53 -1.40 -14.36
N GLY A 30 10.38 -2.20 -15.02
CA GLY A 30 11.73 -2.52 -14.56
C GLY A 30 11.81 -3.72 -13.62
N CYS A 31 10.70 -4.41 -13.33
CA CYS A 31 10.70 -5.68 -12.60
C CYS A 31 10.73 -6.89 -13.55
N ASP A 32 11.66 -7.81 -13.33
CA ASP A 32 11.84 -9.00 -14.17
C ASP A 32 10.75 -10.07 -13.97
N LYS A 33 10.04 -10.04 -12.83
CA LYS A 33 9.08 -11.08 -12.45
C LYS A 33 7.79 -10.52 -11.84
N MET A 34 6.67 -11.09 -12.26
CA MET A 34 5.38 -10.88 -11.59
C MET A 34 5.43 -11.50 -10.18
N GLU A 35 4.79 -10.84 -9.22
CA GLU A 35 4.61 -11.40 -7.88
C GLU A 35 3.15 -11.84 -7.75
N ILE A 36 2.95 -13.11 -7.37
CA ILE A 36 1.63 -13.69 -7.13
C ILE A 36 1.43 -13.84 -5.63
N LEU A 37 0.36 -13.26 -5.10
CA LEU A 37 -0.01 -13.27 -3.69
C LEU A 37 -1.26 -14.11 -3.45
N ASN A 38 -1.34 -14.72 -2.28
CA ASN A 38 -2.57 -15.32 -1.79
C ASN A 38 -3.50 -14.20 -1.29
N GLY A 39 -4.69 -14.09 -1.88
CA GLY A 39 -5.65 -13.01 -1.59
C GLY A 39 -6.20 -13.02 -0.16
N VAL A 40 -6.01 -14.11 0.60
CA VAL A 40 -6.49 -14.25 1.98
C VAL A 40 -5.46 -13.74 2.98
N ASN A 41 -4.19 -14.10 2.80
CA ASN A 41 -3.14 -13.81 3.79
C ASN A 41 -2.14 -12.72 3.34
N GLY A 42 -2.20 -12.27 2.09
CA GLY A 42 -1.33 -11.23 1.54
C GLY A 42 0.15 -11.62 1.39
N LYS A 43 0.48 -12.91 1.47
CA LYS A 43 1.84 -13.44 1.29
C LYS A 43 2.04 -14.01 -0.11
N THR A 44 3.29 -14.10 -0.54
CA THR A 44 3.64 -14.65 -1.85
C THR A 44 3.27 -16.13 -1.93
N LEU A 45 2.62 -16.53 -3.01
CA LEU A 45 2.53 -17.92 -3.44
C LEU A 45 3.90 -18.29 -4.05
N SER A 46 4.61 -19.24 -3.45
CA SER A 46 5.98 -19.58 -3.85
C SER A 46 6.06 -20.06 -5.30
N GLU A 47 6.88 -19.42 -6.14
CA GLU A 47 7.20 -19.88 -7.51
C GLU A 47 8.62 -20.46 -7.64
N ALA A 48 9.36 -20.68 -6.55
CA ALA A 48 10.65 -21.37 -6.60
C ALA A 48 10.83 -22.26 -5.36
N GLY A 49 11.23 -23.51 -5.59
CA GLY A 49 11.21 -24.61 -4.64
C GLY A 49 11.75 -24.29 -3.25
N GLY A 50 11.00 -24.70 -2.23
CA GLY A 50 11.43 -24.61 -0.83
C GLY A 50 10.31 -24.37 0.20
N GLY A 51 9.04 -24.20 -0.22
CA GLY A 51 7.89 -24.14 0.70
C GLY A 51 7.83 -22.93 1.63
N LYS A 52 8.76 -21.97 1.52
CA LYS A 52 8.79 -20.78 2.38
C LYS A 52 7.95 -19.67 1.76
N GLN A 53 6.80 -19.38 2.36
CA GLN A 53 6.04 -18.16 2.06
C GLN A 53 6.88 -16.94 2.44
N SER A 54 7.19 -16.07 1.46
CA SER A 54 7.84 -14.78 1.70
C SER A 54 6.82 -13.64 1.84
N ILE A 55 7.29 -12.52 2.41
CA ILE A 55 6.52 -11.27 2.47
C ILE A 55 6.47 -10.64 1.07
N SER A 56 5.36 -9.97 0.75
CA SER A 56 5.25 -9.24 -0.51
C SER A 56 6.25 -8.07 -0.56
N ARG A 57 6.78 -7.77 -1.74
CA ARG A 57 7.53 -6.53 -2.02
C ARG A 57 6.71 -5.25 -1.80
N LEU A 58 5.38 -5.37 -1.86
CA LEU A 58 4.42 -4.28 -1.61
C LEU A 58 3.93 -4.23 -0.15
N CYS A 59 4.42 -5.12 0.73
CA CYS A 59 4.04 -5.05 2.14
C CYS A 59 4.64 -3.80 2.82
N LYS A 60 4.03 -3.37 3.93
CA LYS A 60 4.46 -2.17 4.67
C LYS A 60 5.94 -2.19 5.02
N SER A 61 6.45 -3.34 5.48
CA SER A 61 7.87 -3.51 5.85
C SER A 61 8.80 -3.35 4.64
N SER A 62 8.49 -3.98 3.51
CA SER A 62 9.27 -3.87 2.26
C SER A 62 9.30 -2.45 1.70
N ILE A 63 8.18 -1.73 1.75
CA ILE A 63 8.11 -0.32 1.32
C ILE A 63 8.87 0.57 2.30
N PHE A 64 8.73 0.34 3.61
CA PHE A 64 9.43 1.12 4.62
C PHE A 64 10.96 0.97 4.49
N ALA A 65 11.45 -0.25 4.23
CA ALA A 65 12.87 -0.49 3.97
C ALA A 65 13.39 0.32 2.77
N GLN A 66 12.65 0.32 1.67
CA GLN A 66 13.01 1.12 0.49
C GLN A 66 12.97 2.63 0.77
N TRP A 67 11.96 3.10 1.52
CA TRP A 67 11.87 4.50 1.92
C TRP A 67 13.06 4.96 2.77
N ILE A 68 13.50 4.15 3.74
CA ILE A 68 14.69 4.46 4.54
C ILE A 68 15.94 4.53 3.65
N ALA A 69 16.14 3.55 2.77
CA ALA A 69 17.27 3.53 1.85
C ALA A 69 17.30 4.78 0.95
N LEU A 70 16.15 5.16 0.40
CA LEU A 70 15.99 6.38 -0.41
C LEU A 70 16.24 7.64 0.41
N SER A 71 15.74 7.70 1.65
CA SER A 71 15.97 8.85 2.52
C SER A 71 17.46 9.05 2.81
N ILE A 72 18.18 7.97 3.11
CA ILE A 72 19.64 8.02 3.35
C ILE A 72 20.35 8.48 2.07
N ALA A 73 19.98 7.94 0.91
CA ALA A 73 20.59 8.33 -0.36
C ALA A 73 20.33 9.80 -0.71
N ALA A 74 19.18 10.35 -0.35
CA ALA A 74 18.80 11.73 -0.64
C ALA A 74 19.40 12.75 0.34
N THR A 75 19.49 12.43 1.64
CA THR A 75 19.91 13.39 2.67
C THR A 75 21.31 13.12 3.24
N GLY A 76 21.89 11.96 2.97
CA GLY A 76 23.14 11.50 3.58
C GLY A 76 23.00 11.10 5.06
N VAL A 77 21.80 11.20 5.65
CA VAL A 77 21.57 10.96 7.08
C VAL A 77 20.41 9.98 7.25
N LYS A 78 20.61 8.95 8.07
CA LYS A 78 19.52 8.08 8.51
C LYS A 78 18.59 8.89 9.40
N LYS A 79 17.34 9.06 8.96
CA LYS A 79 16.34 9.72 9.81
C LYS A 79 16.12 8.93 11.09
N GLN A 80 15.76 9.65 12.16
CA GLN A 80 15.61 9.10 13.50
C GLN A 80 14.31 8.30 13.71
N GLU A 81 13.41 8.21 12.73
CA GLU A 81 12.15 7.49 12.93
C GLU A 81 12.42 5.99 13.01
N ASN A 82 12.33 5.45 14.23
CA ASN A 82 12.54 4.04 14.51
C ASN A 82 11.32 3.19 14.13
N LEU A 83 10.12 3.79 14.10
CA LEU A 83 8.87 3.12 13.80
C LEU A 83 8.26 3.63 12.48
N TYR A 84 7.57 2.73 11.79
CA TYR A 84 6.82 3.06 10.58
C TYR A 84 5.72 4.10 10.81
N ALA A 85 5.05 4.05 11.96
CA ALA A 85 4.06 5.05 12.36
C ALA A 85 4.66 6.47 12.47
N ASP A 86 5.84 6.59 13.06
CA ASP A 86 6.53 7.88 13.23
C ASP A 86 6.93 8.48 11.88
N ALA A 87 7.47 7.64 10.99
CA ALA A 87 7.82 8.04 9.62
C ALA A 87 6.60 8.59 8.85
N LYS A 88 5.41 8.00 9.06
CA LYS A 88 4.16 8.50 8.47
C LYS A 88 3.67 9.78 9.13
N ALA A 89 3.82 9.91 10.46
CA ALA A 89 3.40 11.09 11.21
C ALA A 89 4.24 12.32 10.84
N ALA A 90 5.51 12.14 10.49
CA ALA A 90 6.41 13.20 10.05
C ALA A 90 5.99 13.90 8.75
N ALA A 91 5.12 13.29 7.94
CA ALA A 91 4.57 13.90 6.72
C ALA A 91 3.35 14.80 7.05
N THR A 92 3.60 15.93 7.70
CA THR A 92 2.55 16.84 8.24
C THR A 92 1.52 17.26 7.20
N ASP A 93 1.98 17.71 6.03
CA ASP A 93 1.09 18.20 4.96
C ASP A 93 0.12 17.12 4.49
N TYR A 94 0.60 15.87 4.42
CA TYR A 94 -0.24 14.72 4.09
C TYR A 94 -1.24 14.42 5.21
N GLN A 95 -0.84 14.51 6.48
CA GLN A 95 -1.75 14.26 7.60
C GLN A 95 -2.86 15.32 7.67
N GLU A 96 -2.54 16.58 7.40
CA GLU A 96 -3.52 17.67 7.32
C GLU A 96 -4.51 17.46 6.16
N ALA A 97 -4.00 17.15 4.97
CA ALA A 97 -4.85 16.84 3.81
C ALA A 97 -5.75 15.62 4.08
N LYS A 98 -5.23 14.57 4.71
CA LYS A 98 -6.00 13.38 5.12
C LYS A 98 -7.09 13.73 6.13
N LYS A 99 -6.79 14.58 7.12
CA LYS A 99 -7.78 15.04 8.10
C LYS A 99 -8.90 15.83 7.42
N ALA A 100 -8.55 16.77 6.53
CA ALA A 100 -9.52 17.55 5.77
C ALA A 100 -10.42 16.65 4.90
N ALA A 101 -9.84 15.65 4.22
CA ALA A 101 -10.59 14.67 3.44
C ALA A 101 -11.58 13.88 4.30
N ASN A 102 -11.15 13.37 5.46
CA ASN A 102 -12.02 12.65 6.38
C ASN A 102 -13.16 13.53 6.93
N SER A 103 -12.86 14.78 7.31
CA SER A 103 -13.87 15.73 7.79
C SER A 103 -14.87 16.10 6.69
N SER A 104 -14.45 16.14 5.42
CA SER A 104 -15.35 16.44 4.31
C SER A 104 -16.43 15.37 4.09
N LEU A 105 -16.17 14.12 4.50
CA LEU A 105 -17.18 13.06 4.48
C LEU A 105 -18.31 13.39 5.46
N GLU A 106 -17.97 13.74 6.70
CA GLU A 106 -18.94 14.07 7.75
C GLU A 106 -19.75 15.32 7.40
N THR A 107 -19.09 16.38 6.92
CA THR A 107 -19.78 17.61 6.51
C THR A 107 -20.62 17.40 5.25
N GLY A 108 -20.27 16.43 4.41
CA GLY A 108 -21.06 15.99 3.26
C GLY A 108 -22.26 15.09 3.61
N GLY A 109 -22.49 14.79 4.89
CA GLY A 109 -23.58 13.92 5.34
C GLY A 109 -23.27 12.42 5.25
N PHE A 110 -22.00 12.04 5.04
CA PHE A 110 -21.53 10.66 5.08
C PHE A 110 -21.01 10.29 6.47
N SER A 111 -20.78 8.99 6.71
CA SER A 111 -20.17 8.51 7.95
C SER A 111 -18.69 8.85 8.05
N SER A 112 -18.16 8.84 9.26
CA SER A 112 -16.73 9.03 9.52
C SER A 112 -15.87 7.93 8.91
N TRP A 113 -14.62 8.27 8.58
CA TRP A 113 -13.65 7.34 8.00
C TRP A 113 -13.15 6.32 9.04
N VAL A 114 -13.30 5.03 8.75
CA VAL A 114 -12.81 3.95 9.63
C VAL A 114 -11.34 3.66 9.35
N SER A 115 -10.48 3.94 10.33
CA SER A 115 -9.04 3.63 10.26
C SER A 115 -8.72 2.28 10.88
N LYS A 116 -7.63 1.66 10.43
CA LYS A 116 -7.04 0.51 11.14
C LYS A 116 -6.44 0.98 12.48
N PRO A 117 -6.35 0.09 13.48
CA PRO A 117 -5.66 0.36 14.73
C PRO A 117 -4.19 0.75 14.51
N LEU A 118 -3.63 1.59 15.39
CA LEU A 118 -2.27 2.11 15.26
C LEU A 118 -1.20 1.01 15.34
N GLU A 119 -1.52 -0.07 16.04
CA GLU A 119 -0.65 -1.22 16.31
C GLU A 119 -0.19 -1.91 15.02
N ILE A 120 -0.98 -1.80 13.94
CA ILE A 120 -0.61 -2.35 12.63
C ILE A 120 0.53 -1.55 11.98
N ASP A 121 0.75 -0.30 12.40
CA ASP A 121 1.83 0.57 11.93
C ASP A 121 2.97 0.73 12.97
N SER A 122 2.79 0.24 14.21
CA SER A 122 3.79 0.30 15.29
C SER A 122 4.85 -0.80 15.19
N PHE A 123 5.65 -0.77 14.12
CA PHE A 123 6.78 -1.69 13.94
C PHE A 123 8.04 -0.96 13.47
N ALA A 124 9.19 -1.50 13.85
CA ALA A 124 10.51 -1.13 13.33
C ALA A 124 10.98 -2.14 12.27
N LEU A 125 11.96 -1.77 11.46
CA LEU A 125 12.69 -2.74 10.64
C LEU A 125 13.74 -3.43 11.52
N SER A 126 13.75 -4.76 11.47
CA SER A 126 14.78 -5.62 12.08
C SER A 126 16.06 -5.65 11.28
#